data_AF-A0A0Q0BTJ2-F1
#
_entry.id   AF-A0A0Q0BTJ2-F1
#
_cell.length_a   1.000
_cell.length_b   1.000
_cell.length_c   1.000
_cell.angle_alpha   90.00
_cell.angle_beta   90.00
_cell.angle_gamma   90.00
#
_symmetry.space_group_name_H-M   'P 1'
#
loop_
_entity.id
_entity.type
_entity.pdbx_description
1 polymer ?
#
loop_
_entity_poly.entity_id
_entity_poly.type
_entity_poly.pdbx_seq_one_letter_code
_entity_poly.pdbx_strand_id
1 'polypeptide(L)' 'MLLYSFNLTAAADAIEQAVSLVLDQGIRTGDIWSEGKVKVGTKEMGDAVVAALRNL' A
#
# COMPACT_ATOMS: atom_id res chain seq x y z
N MET A 1 7.81 -6.93 -11.30
CA MET A 1 7.63 -6.35 -12.64
C MET A 1 8.45 -5.08 -12.81
N LEU A 2 8.20 -3.99 -12.07
CA LEU A 2 8.94 -2.73 -12.24
C LEU A 2 10.45 -2.85 -11.98
N LEU A 3 10.84 -3.38 -10.83
CA LEU A 3 12.25 -3.57 -10.46
C LEU A 3 12.96 -4.55 -11.41
N TYR A 4 12.45 -5.79 -11.51
CA TYR A 4 13.18 -6.86 -12.18
C TYR A 4 12.99 -6.94 -13.70
N SER A 5 11.83 -6.50 -14.23
CA SER A 5 11.53 -6.65 -15.66
C SER A 5 11.78 -5.36 -16.43
N PHE A 6 11.61 -4.20 -15.80
CA PHE A 6 11.74 -2.90 -16.45
C PHE A 6 12.88 -2.04 -15.89
N ASN A 7 13.59 -2.52 -14.86
CA ASN A 7 14.66 -1.79 -14.21
C ASN A 7 14.23 -0.40 -13.70
N LEU A 8 12.97 -0.26 -13.31
CA LEU A 8 12.37 0.97 -12.78
C LEU A 8 12.37 0.96 -11.25
N THR A 9 13.56 1.03 -10.66
CA THR A 9 13.77 0.96 -9.20
C THR A 9 12.98 2.03 -8.46
N ALA A 10 13.09 3.31 -8.86
CA ALA A 10 12.40 4.41 -8.17
C ALA A 10 10.87 4.25 -8.16
N ALA A 11 10.29 3.71 -9.24
CA ALA A 11 8.86 3.45 -9.30
C ALA A 11 8.44 2.27 -8.42
N ALA A 12 9.29 1.23 -8.31
CA ALA A 12 9.07 0.13 -7.39
C ALA A 12 9.14 0.60 -5.93
N ASP A 13 10.16 1.38 -5.58
CA ASP A 13 10.36 1.92 -4.24
C ASP A 13 9.19 2.82 -3.81
N ALA A 14 8.66 3.64 -4.72
CA ALA A 14 7.50 4.49 -4.43
C ALA A 14 6.25 3.66 -4.10
N ILE A 15 6.03 2.54 -4.79
CA ILE A 15 4.90 1.65 -4.49
C ILE A 15 5.09 0.96 -3.14
N GLU A 16 6.30 0.47 -2.83
CA GLU A 16 6.60 -0.16 -1.55
C GLU A 16 6.42 0.84 -0.39
N GLN A 17 6.87 2.08 -0.56
CA GLN A 17 6.67 3.15 0.41
C GLN A 17 5.18 3.47 0.61
N ALA A 18 4.40 3.58 -0.47
CA ALA A 18 2.97 3.83 -0.39
C ALA A 18 2.24 2.72 0.39
N VAL A 19 2.61 1.46 0.16
CA VAL A 19 2.06 0.32 0.92
C VAL A 19 2.45 0.41 2.40
N SER A 20 3.72 0.72 2.72
CA SER A 20 4.16 0.91 4.10
C SER A 20 3.34 2.00 4.80
N LEU A 21 3.15 3.16 4.17
CA LEU A 21 2.39 4.28 4.73
C LEU A 21 0.94 3.89 5.04
N VAL A 22 0.26 3.16 4.15
CA VAL A 22 -1.12 2.68 4.38
C VAL A 22 -1.16 1.71 5.57
N LEU A 23 -0.14 0.86 5.69
CA LEU A 23 -0.04 -0.04 6.83
C LEU A 23 0.27 0.72 8.13
N ASP A 24 1.05 1.78 8.10
CA ASP A 24 1.36 2.63 9.26
C ASP A 24 0.13 3.41 9.74
N GLN A 25 -0.76 3.80 8.81
CA GLN A 25 -2.09 4.36 9.12
C GLN A 25 -3.05 3.36 9.78
N GLY A 26 -2.63 2.10 9.93
CA GLY A 26 -3.42 1.06 10.58
C GLY A 26 -4.54 0.49 9.72
N ILE A 27 -4.53 0.72 8.42
CA ILE A 27 -5.49 0.14 7.47
C ILE A 27 -5.08 -1.31 7.18
N ARG A 28 -6.00 -2.27 7.31
CA ARG A 28 -5.74 -3.71 7.14
C ARG A 28 -6.88 -4.38 6.41
N THR A 29 -6.55 -5.27 5.48
CA THR A 29 -7.51 -6.23 4.93
C THR A 29 -7.83 -7.33 5.94
N GLY A 30 -8.95 -8.04 5.74
CA GLY A 30 -9.46 -8.99 6.72
C GLY A 30 -8.51 -10.15 7.09
N ASP A 31 -7.56 -10.48 6.22
CA ASP A 31 -6.55 -11.52 6.42
C ASP A 31 -5.41 -11.11 7.37
N ILE A 32 -5.12 -9.81 7.49
CA ILE A 32 -4.03 -9.26 8.33
C ILE A 32 -4.55 -8.27 9.38
N TRP A 33 -5.86 -8.24 9.62
CA TRP A 33 -6.49 -7.32 10.57
C TRP A 33 -6.35 -7.82 12.01
N SER A 34 -6.14 -6.87 12.93
CA SER A 34 -6.14 -7.07 14.37
C SER A 34 -6.91 -5.95 15.08
N GLU A 35 -7.28 -6.17 16.34
CA GLU A 35 -8.01 -5.19 17.14
C GLU A 35 -7.27 -3.84 17.18
N GLY A 36 -8.04 -2.74 17.09
CA GLY A 36 -7.48 -1.38 17.03
C GLY A 36 -6.98 -0.94 15.64
N LYS A 37 -7.19 -1.75 14.59
CA LYS A 37 -6.90 -1.39 13.19
C LYS A 37 -8.18 -1.12 12.40
N VAL A 38 -8.07 -0.40 11.29
CA VAL A 38 -9.19 -0.14 10.38
C VAL A 38 -9.31 -1.32 9.41
N LYS A 39 -10.41 -2.07 9.49
CA LYS A 39 -10.68 -3.20 8.59
C LYS A 39 -11.26 -2.69 7.27
N VAL A 40 -10.65 -3.06 6.16
CA VAL A 40 -11.09 -2.68 4.80
C VAL A 40 -11.17 -3.90 3.87
N GLY A 41 -11.89 -3.75 2.76
CA GLY A 41 -11.91 -4.70 1.66
C GLY A 41 -10.82 -4.43 0.60
N THR A 42 -10.81 -5.25 -0.46
CA THR A 42 -9.81 -5.17 -1.54
C THR A 42 -9.80 -3.81 -2.25
N LYS A 43 -10.98 -3.28 -2.57
CA LYS A 43 -11.11 -2.00 -3.29
C LYS A 43 -10.59 -0.83 -2.47
N GLU A 44 -11.04 -0.77 -1.21
CA GLU A 44 -10.68 0.30 -0.27
C GLU A 44 -9.17 0.30 0.04
N MET A 45 -8.55 -0.88 0.16
CA MET A 45 -7.09 -1.00 0.28
C MET A 45 -6.38 -0.45 -0.96
N GLY A 46 -6.86 -0.79 -2.16
CA GLY A 46 -6.31 -0.25 -3.42
C GLY A 46 -6.44 1.27 -3.51
N ASP A 47 -7.60 1.81 -3.16
CA ASP A 47 -7.85 3.26 -3.14
C ASP A 47 -6.92 3.97 -2.15
N ALA A 48 -6.68 3.38 -0.97
CA ALA A 48 -5.75 3.90 0.03
C ALA A 48 -4.29 3.92 -0.48
N VAL A 49 -3.84 2.86 -1.14
CA VAL A 49 -2.48 2.78 -1.70
C VAL A 49 -2.28 3.79 -2.83
N VAL A 50 -3.27 3.96 -3.72
CA VAL A 50 -3.21 4.98 -4.79
C VAL A 50 -3.19 6.39 -4.20
N ALA A 51 -3.98 6.65 -3.15
CA ALA A 51 -3.98 7.93 -2.46
C ALA A 51 -2.63 8.21 -1.79
N ALA A 52 -2.03 7.22 -1.11
CA ALA A 52 -0.71 7.35 -0.51
C ALA A 52 0.38 7.62 -1.56
N LEU A 53 0.35 6.87 -2.68
CA LEU A 53 1.32 7.05 -3.78
C LEU A 53 1.26 8.44 -4.41
N ARG A 54 0.08 9.06 -4.52
CA ARG A 54 -0.09 10.42 -5.04
C ARG A 54 0.44 11.51 -4.11
N ASN A 55 0.62 11.19 -2.84
CA ASN A 55 1.04 12.11 -1.78
C ASN A 55 2.50 11.88 -1.33
N LEU A 56 3.23 10.99 -1.99
CA LEU A 56 4.70 10.85 -1.87
C LEU A 56 5.41 11.97 -2.64
#